data_AF-A0A7S4BWX6-F1
#
_entry.id   AF-A0A7S4BWX6-F1
#
_cell.length_a   1.000
_cell.length_b   1.000
_cell.length_c   1.000
_cell.angle_alpha   90.00
_cell.angle_beta   90.00
_cell.angle_gamma   90.00
#
_symmetry.space_group_name_H-M   'P 1'
#
loop_
_entity.id
_entity.type
_entity.pdbx_description
1 polymer ?
#
loop_
_entity_poly.entity_id
_entity_poly.type
_entity_poly.pdbx_seq_one_letter_code
_entity_poly.pdbx_strand_id
1 'polypeptide(L)'
;PPPPPPPPPPPPSSPVGPCVDVIATMDVKAWGNEIIWEVRLDGEALLSSPGYTANGVYTSEACLPEGTVLVYTEDTFGDGWHGGSLTFTRKADNAVIGTFTVYDHGQTEEPIEIVQSDPVPPSPPMPPPALPPSLPGACVNTTLLIRTPISWAYEMGYAIDGTITHQSSDLITSSRPMSNSNEFMNDKFYFHKVCLGFGEHSIELFDSYGDGWDNGYLSVFDPAGGNSLLSPKTVTSYQAGPYSFMLAETQFSVLEEPITLQPKTTPRPP
;
A
#
# COMPACT_ATOMS: atom_id res chain seq x y z
N PRO A 1 42.07 53.28 -11.57
CA PRO A 1 41.60 52.01 -10.95
C PRO A 1 40.89 51.15 -12.00
N PRO A 2 41.31 49.89 -12.20
CA PRO A 2 40.56 48.98 -13.08
C PRO A 2 39.17 48.72 -12.49
N PRO A 3 38.15 48.51 -13.33
CA PRO A 3 36.82 48.14 -12.85
C PRO A 3 36.89 46.84 -12.07
N PRO A 4 36.08 46.69 -11.00
CA PRO A 4 36.03 45.44 -10.25
C PRO A 4 35.64 44.28 -11.17
N PRO A 5 36.19 43.07 -10.94
CA PRO A 5 35.81 41.90 -11.72
C PRO A 5 34.30 41.65 -11.60
N PRO A 6 33.65 41.15 -12.66
CA PRO A 6 32.24 40.80 -12.61
C PRO A 6 32.00 39.76 -11.50
N PRO A 7 30.86 39.85 -10.80
CA PRO A 7 30.51 38.86 -9.78
C PRO A 7 30.47 37.46 -10.40
N PRO A 8 30.85 36.42 -9.64
CA PRO A 8 30.75 35.05 -10.11
C PRO A 8 29.32 34.74 -10.54
N PRO A 9 29.12 33.87 -11.55
CA PRO A 9 27.79 33.43 -11.93
C PRO A 9 27.08 32.84 -10.70
N PRO A 10 25.77 33.09 -10.54
CA PRO A 10 25.01 32.46 -9.46
C PRO A 10 25.19 30.94 -9.53
N PRO A 11 25.24 30.23 -8.38
CA PRO A 11 25.20 28.78 -8.38
C PRO A 11 24.00 28.31 -9.21
N PRO A 12 24.10 27.17 -9.93
CA PRO A 12 22.96 26.66 -10.69
C PRO A 12 21.76 26.59 -9.76
N SER A 13 20.73 27.37 -10.10
CA SER A 13 19.47 27.37 -9.41
C SER A 13 18.90 25.96 -9.49
N SER A 14 18.89 25.24 -8.38
CA SER A 14 18.22 23.95 -8.26
C SER A 14 16.76 24.15 -8.70
N PRO A 15 16.27 23.45 -9.73
CA PRO A 15 14.86 23.50 -10.08
C PRO A 15 14.11 22.56 -9.13
N VAL A 16 14.04 22.92 -7.84
CA VAL A 16 13.27 22.12 -6.87
C VAL A 16 11.85 22.66 -6.89
N GLY A 17 11.06 22.14 -7.85
CA GLY A 17 9.62 21.99 -7.62
C GLY A 17 9.38 21.08 -6.40
N PRO A 18 8.14 20.96 -5.92
CA PRO A 18 7.84 19.97 -4.88
C PRO A 18 8.24 18.58 -5.39
N CYS A 19 9.13 17.91 -4.66
CA CYS A 19 9.60 16.57 -4.98
C CYS A 19 9.45 15.69 -3.74
N VAL A 20 9.25 14.39 -3.98
CA VAL A 20 9.06 13.38 -2.96
C VAL A 20 10.37 12.63 -2.78
N ASP A 21 10.85 12.57 -1.54
CA ASP A 21 12.03 11.78 -1.20
C ASP A 21 11.70 10.28 -1.26
N VAL A 22 12.42 9.57 -2.12
CA VAL A 22 12.24 8.14 -2.37
C VAL A 22 13.56 7.40 -2.16
N ILE A 23 13.49 6.22 -1.56
CA ILE A 23 14.58 5.25 -1.45
C ILE A 23 14.32 4.10 -2.42
N ALA A 24 15.21 3.92 -3.38
CA ALA A 24 15.30 2.74 -4.22
C ALA A 24 16.17 1.70 -3.52
N THR A 25 15.60 0.56 -3.15
CA THR A 25 16.29 -0.57 -2.52
C THR A 25 16.43 -1.71 -3.51
N MET A 26 17.66 -2.02 -3.91
CA MET A 26 17.97 -3.15 -4.78
C MET A 26 18.47 -4.33 -3.92
N ASP A 27 17.68 -5.41 -3.87
CA ASP A 27 18.09 -6.69 -3.31
C ASP A 27 18.65 -7.57 -4.42
N VAL A 28 19.96 -7.79 -4.39
CA VAL A 28 20.71 -8.53 -5.41
C VAL A 28 20.97 -9.94 -4.91
N LYS A 29 20.61 -10.94 -5.73
CA LYS A 29 20.94 -12.34 -5.49
C LYS A 29 22.23 -12.70 -6.24
N ALA A 30 22.13 -13.49 -7.30
CA ALA A 30 23.28 -13.74 -8.16
C ALA A 30 23.55 -12.55 -9.09
N TRP A 31 24.80 -12.46 -9.59
CA TRP A 31 25.17 -11.65 -10.76
C TRP A 31 24.82 -10.15 -10.74
N GLY A 32 25.06 -9.45 -9.64
CA GLY A 32 24.77 -8.00 -9.53
C GLY A 32 25.32 -7.10 -10.65
N ASN A 33 26.36 -7.53 -11.35
CA ASN A 33 26.92 -6.79 -12.48
C ASN A 33 26.02 -6.76 -13.72
N GLU A 34 24.92 -7.53 -13.76
CA GLU A 34 23.97 -7.54 -14.87
C GLU A 34 22.80 -6.56 -14.73
N ILE A 35 22.56 -6.14 -13.49
CA ILE A 35 21.37 -5.39 -13.09
C ILE A 35 21.56 -3.92 -13.42
N ILE A 36 20.72 -3.42 -14.32
CA ILE A 36 20.63 -2.00 -14.65
C ILE A 36 19.20 -1.55 -14.42
N TRP A 37 19.03 -0.38 -13.80
CA TRP A 37 17.73 0.28 -13.74
C TRP A 37 17.88 1.80 -13.73
N GLU A 38 16.85 2.48 -14.20
CA GLU A 38 16.84 3.93 -14.29
C GLU A 38 15.42 4.48 -14.13
N VAL A 39 15.26 5.53 -13.33
CA VAL A 39 14.03 6.30 -13.23
C VAL A 39 14.12 7.46 -14.23
N ARG A 40 13.14 7.55 -15.13
CA ARG A 40 13.08 8.54 -16.19
C ARG A 40 11.82 9.37 -16.11
N LEU A 41 11.93 10.64 -16.48
CA LEU A 41 10.80 11.50 -16.78
C LEU A 41 11.10 12.23 -18.10
N ASP A 42 10.18 12.18 -19.06
CA ASP A 42 10.34 12.80 -20.37
C ASP A 42 11.65 12.44 -21.11
N GLY A 43 12.16 11.23 -20.86
CA GLY A 43 13.41 10.72 -21.45
C GLY A 43 14.70 11.13 -20.72
N GLU A 44 14.60 11.96 -19.68
CA GLU A 44 15.74 12.36 -18.82
C GLU A 44 15.87 11.41 -17.62
N ALA A 45 17.10 11.00 -17.31
CA ALA A 45 17.43 10.16 -16.18
C ALA A 45 17.43 10.96 -14.86
N LEU A 46 16.54 10.61 -13.95
CA LEU A 46 16.43 11.24 -12.63
C LEU A 46 17.22 10.48 -11.55
N LEU A 47 17.29 9.16 -11.67
CA LEU A 47 18.07 8.29 -10.80
C LEU A 47 18.48 7.03 -11.56
N SER A 48 19.74 6.62 -11.47
CA SER A 48 20.25 5.43 -12.15
C SER A 48 20.90 4.46 -11.16
N SER A 49 20.86 3.18 -11.49
CA SER A 49 21.49 2.11 -10.73
C SER A 49 23.02 2.31 -10.63
N PRO A 50 23.63 2.27 -9.43
CA PRO A 50 25.06 2.04 -9.31
C PRO A 50 25.43 0.60 -9.74
N GLY A 51 26.73 0.32 -9.84
CA GLY A 51 27.19 -1.06 -10.05
C GLY A 51 27.03 -1.91 -8.79
N TYR A 52 26.59 -3.15 -8.94
CA TYR A 52 26.35 -4.07 -7.83
C TYR A 52 27.27 -5.29 -7.83
N THR A 53 27.40 -5.90 -6.65
CA THR A 53 27.97 -7.23 -6.48
C THR A 53 26.91 -8.21 -5.99
N ALA A 54 27.13 -9.50 -6.17
CA ALA A 54 26.18 -10.53 -5.77
C ALA A 54 25.91 -10.54 -4.25
N ASN A 55 24.71 -10.98 -3.87
CA ASN A 55 24.22 -11.20 -2.50
C ASN A 55 24.27 -9.95 -1.61
N GLY A 56 23.92 -8.79 -2.18
CA GLY A 56 23.96 -7.50 -1.50
C GLY A 56 22.62 -6.77 -1.56
N VAL A 57 22.37 -5.94 -0.55
CA VAL A 57 21.26 -4.98 -0.57
C VAL A 57 21.84 -3.58 -0.68
N TYR A 58 21.37 -2.82 -1.67
CA TYR A 58 21.87 -1.49 -1.99
C TYR A 58 20.74 -0.48 -1.97
N THR A 59 21.01 0.71 -1.46
CA THR A 59 20.01 1.79 -1.40
C THR A 59 20.52 3.02 -2.11
N SER A 60 19.70 3.58 -2.98
CA SER A 60 19.90 4.88 -3.62
C SER A 60 18.75 5.80 -3.25
N GLU A 61 19.04 7.04 -2.91
CA GLU A 61 18.03 8.03 -2.57
C GLU A 61 17.93 9.09 -3.67
N ALA A 62 16.72 9.51 -4.00
CA ALA A 62 16.48 10.63 -4.91
C ALA A 62 15.23 11.41 -4.49
N CYS A 63 15.21 12.70 -4.85
CA CYS A 63 13.99 13.50 -4.80
C CYS A 63 13.34 13.45 -6.18
N LEU A 64 12.23 12.72 -6.30
CA LEU A 64 11.52 12.54 -7.57
C LEU A 64 10.35 13.52 -7.66
N PRO A 65 10.09 14.12 -8.83
CA PRO A 65 8.93 14.99 -9.01
C PRO A 65 7.63 14.21 -8.80
N GLU A 66 6.60 14.89 -8.32
CA GLU A 66 5.26 14.30 -8.25
C GLU A 66 4.70 13.98 -9.63
N GLY A 67 3.86 12.93 -9.70
CA GLY A 67 3.26 12.42 -10.91
C GLY A 67 3.87 11.10 -11.35
N THR A 68 3.56 10.68 -12.58
CA THR A 68 4.02 9.41 -13.13
C THR A 68 5.44 9.54 -13.67
N VAL A 69 6.35 8.70 -13.17
CA VAL A 69 7.69 8.49 -13.73
C VAL A 69 7.80 7.08 -14.29
N LEU A 70 8.73 6.86 -15.21
CA LEU A 70 8.98 5.54 -15.81
C LEU A 70 10.20 4.90 -15.16
N VAL A 71 10.07 3.64 -14.76
CA VAL A 71 11.19 2.83 -14.31
C VAL A 71 11.61 1.91 -15.43
N TYR A 72 12.78 2.18 -15.97
CA TYR A 72 13.48 1.31 -16.89
C TYR A 72 14.25 0.26 -16.09
N THR A 73 14.10 -1.01 -16.44
CA THR A 73 14.90 -2.12 -15.90
C THR A 73 15.49 -2.92 -17.04
N GLU A 74 16.76 -3.27 -16.90
CA GLU A 74 17.52 -4.04 -17.87
C GLU A 74 18.32 -5.13 -17.17
N ASP A 75 18.35 -6.27 -17.82
CA ASP A 75 19.27 -7.36 -17.54
C ASP A 75 20.16 -7.57 -18.77
N THR A 76 21.45 -7.30 -18.60
CA THR A 76 22.42 -7.32 -19.70
C THR A 76 22.78 -8.72 -20.20
N PHE A 77 22.54 -9.77 -19.41
CA PHE A 77 22.74 -11.17 -19.84
C PHE A 77 21.41 -11.82 -20.24
N GLY A 78 20.32 -11.34 -19.65
CA GLY A 78 18.95 -11.55 -20.10
C GLY A 78 18.30 -12.86 -19.62
N ASP A 79 18.87 -13.51 -18.63
CA ASP A 79 18.31 -14.68 -17.94
C ASP A 79 17.48 -14.31 -16.69
N GLY A 80 17.23 -13.02 -16.49
CA GLY A 80 16.52 -12.41 -15.38
C GLY A 80 17.43 -12.08 -14.20
N TRP A 81 16.91 -11.36 -13.20
CA TRP A 81 17.68 -10.98 -12.02
C TRP A 81 17.78 -12.09 -10.96
N HIS A 82 17.45 -13.34 -11.33
CA HIS A 82 17.64 -14.52 -10.48
C HIS A 82 17.00 -14.40 -9.07
N GLY A 83 15.83 -13.78 -8.99
CA GLY A 83 15.12 -13.51 -7.73
C GLY A 83 15.54 -12.22 -7.02
N GLY A 84 16.38 -11.39 -7.65
CA GLY A 84 16.64 -10.02 -7.23
C GLY A 84 15.47 -9.09 -7.53
N SER A 85 15.33 -8.03 -6.72
CA SER A 85 14.20 -7.10 -6.81
C SER A 85 14.60 -5.66 -6.50
N LEU A 86 14.00 -4.72 -7.22
CA LEU A 86 14.09 -3.28 -6.97
C LEU A 86 12.80 -2.79 -6.31
N THR A 87 12.90 -2.16 -5.14
CA THR A 87 11.75 -1.63 -4.39
C THR A 87 11.89 -0.13 -4.16
N PHE A 88 10.88 0.66 -4.52
CA PHE A 88 10.83 2.08 -4.23
C PHE A 88 9.97 2.35 -2.99
N THR A 89 10.52 3.07 -2.02
CA THR A 89 9.86 3.41 -0.76
C THR A 89 9.87 4.92 -0.53
N ARG A 90 8.73 5.50 -0.16
CA ARG A 90 8.61 6.90 0.21
C ARG A 90 9.20 7.14 1.59
N LYS A 91 10.09 8.12 1.74
CA LYS A 91 10.75 8.40 3.04
C LYS A 91 9.79 8.94 4.10
N ALA A 92 8.77 9.68 3.69
CA ALA A 92 7.90 10.40 4.62
C ALA A 92 7.09 9.46 5.53
N ASP A 93 6.66 8.31 5.02
CA ASP A 93 5.77 7.36 5.69
C ASP A 93 6.19 5.88 5.53
N ASN A 94 7.35 5.63 4.90
CA ASN A 94 7.88 4.30 4.61
C ASN A 94 6.94 3.44 3.74
N ALA A 95 6.06 4.07 2.95
CA ALA A 95 5.16 3.39 2.05
C ALA A 95 5.91 2.86 0.80
N VAL A 96 5.66 1.60 0.43
CA VAL A 96 6.18 1.03 -0.81
C VAL A 96 5.37 1.56 -1.99
N ILE A 97 6.03 2.22 -2.93
CA ILE A 97 5.44 2.87 -4.11
C ILE A 97 5.46 1.91 -5.32
N GLY A 98 6.45 1.03 -5.39
CA GLY A 98 6.59 0.07 -6.47
C GLY A 98 7.64 -1.00 -6.19
N THR A 99 7.49 -2.15 -6.85
CA THR A 99 8.47 -3.25 -6.79
C THR A 99 8.60 -3.89 -8.16
N PHE A 100 9.85 -4.13 -8.58
CA PHE A 100 10.21 -4.63 -9.90
C PHE A 100 11.15 -5.82 -9.80
N THR A 101 10.95 -6.77 -10.71
CA THR A 101 11.75 -7.99 -10.88
C THR A 101 11.79 -8.32 -12.36
N VAL A 102 12.95 -8.73 -12.87
CA VAL A 102 13.11 -9.17 -14.26
C VAL A 102 13.23 -10.69 -14.28
N TYR A 103 12.39 -11.36 -15.09
CA TYR A 103 12.28 -12.83 -15.13
C TYR A 103 12.80 -13.47 -16.43
N ASP A 104 12.95 -12.70 -17.52
CA ASP A 104 13.41 -13.18 -18.83
C ASP A 104 14.04 -12.01 -19.62
N HIS A 105 14.64 -12.31 -20.78
CA HIS A 105 15.36 -11.37 -21.63
C HIS A 105 14.52 -10.11 -21.90
N GLY A 106 14.96 -8.97 -21.39
CA GLY A 106 14.37 -7.72 -21.84
C GLY A 106 14.74 -6.48 -21.04
N GLN A 107 14.69 -5.38 -21.77
CA GLN A 107 14.52 -4.05 -21.23
C GLN A 107 13.02 -3.83 -21.05
N THR A 108 12.58 -3.43 -19.86
CA THR A 108 11.18 -3.09 -19.59
C THR A 108 11.08 -1.67 -19.06
N GLU A 109 10.01 -0.98 -19.41
CA GLU A 109 9.67 0.34 -18.88
C GLU A 109 8.28 0.29 -18.28
N GLU A 110 8.19 0.53 -16.97
CA GLU A 110 6.94 0.43 -16.22
C GLU A 110 6.69 1.72 -15.43
N PRO A 111 5.47 2.26 -15.42
CA PRO A 111 5.15 3.50 -14.73
C PRO A 111 5.01 3.29 -13.21
N ILE A 112 5.46 4.25 -12.42
CA ILE A 112 5.09 4.40 -11.00
C ILE A 112 4.54 5.80 -10.74
N GLU A 113 3.60 5.89 -9.82
CA GLU A 113 3.01 7.16 -9.41
C GLU A 113 3.69 7.68 -8.15
N ILE A 114 4.36 8.82 -8.28
CA ILE A 114 4.99 9.53 -7.18
C ILE A 114 3.98 10.52 -6.62
N VAL A 115 3.48 10.23 -5.43
CA VAL A 115 2.57 11.15 -4.71
C VAL A 115 3.19 11.51 -3.37
N GLN A 116 2.96 12.75 -2.91
CA GLN A 116 3.32 13.12 -1.54
C GLN A 116 2.58 12.21 -0.55
N SER A 117 3.20 11.96 0.59
CA SER A 117 2.44 11.47 1.73
C SER A 117 1.40 12.54 2.08
N ASP A 118 0.17 12.13 2.37
CA ASP A 118 -0.80 13.07 2.93
C ASP A 118 -0.14 13.80 4.12
N PRO A 119 -0.24 15.14 4.18
CA PRO A 119 0.33 15.87 5.30
C PRO A 119 -0.23 15.27 6.58
N VAL A 120 0.66 14.76 7.44
CA VAL A 120 0.29 14.29 8.77
C VAL A 120 -0.57 15.40 9.36
N PRO A 121 -1.87 15.15 9.64
CA PRO A 121 -2.74 16.19 10.14
C PRO A 121 -2.04 16.82 11.35
N PRO A 122 -2.02 18.17 11.48
CA PRO A 122 -1.49 18.80 12.68
C PRO A 122 -2.11 18.09 13.88
N SER A 123 -1.26 17.67 14.83
CA SER A 123 -1.73 16.99 16.03
C SER A 123 -2.95 17.74 16.55
N PRO A 124 -4.12 17.07 16.68
CA PRO A 124 -5.33 17.77 17.03
C PRO A 124 -5.06 18.56 18.31
N PRO A 125 -5.54 19.82 18.41
CA PRO A 125 -5.48 20.54 19.67
C PRO A 125 -6.03 19.62 20.75
N MET A 126 -5.33 19.54 21.89
CA MET A 126 -5.65 18.65 23.00
C MET A 126 -7.17 18.58 23.15
N PRO A 127 -7.78 17.38 23.02
CA PRO A 127 -9.21 17.29 22.85
C PRO A 127 -9.91 18.01 24.01
N PRO A 128 -10.94 18.83 23.72
CA PRO A 128 -11.90 19.20 24.74
C PRO A 128 -12.32 17.92 25.47
N PRO A 129 -12.66 18.00 26.77
CA PRO A 129 -13.21 16.86 27.49
C PRO A 129 -14.25 16.15 26.60
N ALA A 130 -14.01 14.87 26.33
CA ALA A 130 -14.74 14.11 25.31
C ALA A 130 -16.24 14.40 25.44
N LEU A 131 -16.85 14.86 24.34
CA LEU A 131 -18.30 14.88 24.24
C LEU A 131 -18.81 13.45 24.47
N PRO A 132 -19.97 13.29 25.13
CA PRO A 132 -20.54 11.98 25.38
C PRO A 132 -20.61 11.19 24.06
N PRO A 133 -20.38 9.86 24.11
CA PRO A 133 -20.29 9.04 22.92
C PRO A 133 -21.48 9.30 22.00
N SER A 134 -21.16 9.63 20.75
CA SER A 134 -22.12 9.62 19.66
C SER A 134 -22.77 8.24 19.58
N LEU A 135 -24.03 8.28 19.15
CA LEU A 135 -25.01 7.20 19.18
C LEU A 135 -24.40 5.81 18.88
N PRO A 136 -24.55 4.82 19.77
CA PRO A 136 -24.05 3.47 19.53
C PRO A 136 -24.81 2.83 18.38
N GLY A 137 -24.08 2.41 17.33
CA GLY A 137 -24.62 1.50 16.30
C GLY A 137 -24.33 1.85 14.85
N ALA A 138 -23.63 2.94 14.53
CA ALA A 138 -23.19 3.18 13.16
C ALA A 138 -21.90 2.40 12.87
N CYS A 139 -21.99 1.41 12.00
CA CYS A 139 -20.83 0.73 11.40
C CYS A 139 -20.81 0.97 9.89
N VAL A 140 -19.63 0.86 9.31
CA VAL A 140 -19.41 0.95 7.87
C VAL A 140 -18.98 -0.41 7.33
N ASN A 141 -19.39 -0.73 6.10
CA ASN A 141 -19.07 -2.01 5.47
C ASN A 141 -17.64 -1.99 4.93
N THR A 142 -16.69 -2.50 5.71
CA THR A 142 -15.28 -2.63 5.34
C THR A 142 -15.07 -3.91 4.53
N THR A 143 -14.28 -3.81 3.45
CA THR A 143 -14.05 -4.94 2.53
C THR A 143 -12.69 -5.57 2.80
N LEU A 144 -12.69 -6.88 3.00
CA LEU A 144 -11.49 -7.71 3.09
C LEU A 144 -11.32 -8.47 1.78
N LEU A 145 -10.11 -8.43 1.23
CA LEU A 145 -9.67 -9.29 0.14
C LEU A 145 -8.85 -10.42 0.73
N ILE A 146 -9.27 -11.66 0.48
CA ILE A 146 -8.52 -12.85 0.85
C ILE A 146 -8.12 -13.55 -0.43
N ARG A 147 -6.82 -13.76 -0.62
CA ARG A 147 -6.28 -14.67 -1.64
C ARG A 147 -5.89 -15.97 -0.94
N THR A 148 -6.44 -17.08 -1.43
CA THR A 148 -6.10 -18.41 -0.94
C THR A 148 -4.96 -19.03 -1.73
N PRO A 149 -4.13 -19.87 -1.09
CA PRO A 149 -3.06 -20.62 -1.75
C PRO A 149 -3.59 -21.65 -2.75
N ILE A 150 -2.68 -22.17 -3.58
CA ILE A 150 -2.97 -23.21 -4.57
C ILE A 150 -3.42 -24.52 -3.90
N SER A 151 -3.08 -24.75 -2.64
CA SER A 151 -3.49 -25.91 -1.86
C SER A 151 -3.63 -25.53 -0.38
N TRP A 152 -4.43 -26.31 0.36
CA TRP A 152 -4.63 -26.19 1.81
C TRP A 152 -5.30 -24.91 2.33
N ALA A 153 -6.04 -24.20 1.48
CA ALA A 153 -6.79 -23.00 1.86
C ALA A 153 -7.76 -23.19 3.05
N TYR A 154 -8.22 -24.41 3.30
CA TYR A 154 -9.11 -24.75 4.42
C TYR A 154 -8.48 -24.51 5.81
N GLU A 155 -7.16 -24.36 5.89
CA GLU A 155 -6.43 -24.08 7.14
C GLU A 155 -6.40 -22.61 7.54
N MET A 156 -6.78 -21.72 6.62
CA MET A 156 -6.72 -20.28 6.84
C MET A 156 -7.86 -19.82 7.75
N GLY A 157 -7.52 -19.04 8.78
CA GLY A 157 -8.49 -18.39 9.67
C GLY A 157 -8.09 -16.94 9.99
N TYR A 158 -9.06 -16.12 10.38
CA TYR A 158 -8.74 -14.78 10.88
C TYR A 158 -9.80 -14.26 11.87
N ALA A 159 -9.35 -13.40 12.79
CA ALA A 159 -10.18 -12.68 13.74
C ALA A 159 -9.99 -11.18 13.60
N ILE A 160 -11.07 -10.43 13.82
CA ILE A 160 -11.05 -8.97 13.90
C ILE A 160 -11.48 -8.59 15.31
N ASP A 161 -10.67 -7.77 15.98
CA ASP A 161 -10.88 -7.34 17.37
C ASP A 161 -11.14 -8.50 18.34
N GLY A 162 -10.34 -9.57 18.18
CA GLY A 162 -10.48 -10.80 18.95
C GLY A 162 -11.74 -11.63 18.64
N THR A 163 -12.56 -11.22 17.66
CA THR A 163 -13.73 -11.96 17.20
C THR A 163 -13.39 -12.76 15.95
N ILE A 164 -13.42 -14.10 16.05
CA ILE A 164 -13.20 -15.00 14.92
C ILE A 164 -14.25 -14.71 13.85
N THR A 165 -13.79 -14.17 12.72
CA THR A 165 -14.64 -13.77 11.59
C THR A 165 -14.61 -14.85 10.52
N HIS A 166 -13.51 -15.59 10.41
CA HIS A 166 -13.41 -16.82 9.64
C HIS A 166 -12.57 -17.85 10.39
N GLN A 167 -13.02 -19.10 10.38
CA GLN A 167 -12.43 -20.18 11.15
C GLN A 167 -11.97 -21.28 10.18
N SER A 168 -10.77 -21.82 10.41
CA SER A 168 -10.30 -22.99 9.67
C SER A 168 -11.10 -24.24 10.03
N SER A 169 -11.17 -25.20 9.12
CA SER A 169 -12.03 -26.39 9.27
C SER A 169 -11.69 -27.27 10.48
N ASP A 170 -10.46 -27.17 11.01
CA ASP A 170 -9.93 -28.13 11.98
C ASP A 170 -9.86 -27.62 13.43
N LEU A 171 -10.20 -26.35 13.68
CA LEU A 171 -10.13 -25.74 15.02
C LEU A 171 -11.49 -25.82 15.74
N ILE A 172 -11.80 -26.89 16.46
CA ILE A 172 -12.94 -26.92 17.40
C ILE A 172 -12.49 -26.29 18.72
N THR A 173 -12.85 -25.02 18.96
CA THR A 173 -12.95 -24.50 20.34
C THR A 173 -14.34 -23.95 20.61
N SER A 174 -14.94 -24.54 21.64
CA SER A 174 -16.30 -24.41 22.16
C SER A 174 -16.99 -23.04 22.08
N SER A 175 -18.27 -23.10 21.65
CA SER A 175 -19.41 -22.30 22.15
C SER A 175 -19.76 -20.95 21.49
N ARG A 176 -19.94 -20.92 20.17
CA ARG A 176 -21.02 -20.11 19.54
C ARG A 176 -21.26 -20.56 18.09
N PRO A 177 -22.50 -20.88 17.68
CA PRO A 177 -22.78 -21.36 16.34
C PRO A 177 -23.10 -20.20 15.40
N MET A 178 -22.64 -20.29 14.15
CA MET A 178 -23.37 -19.93 12.92
C MET A 178 -22.62 -20.61 11.77
N SER A 179 -23.10 -21.75 11.26
CA SER A 179 -24.11 -21.93 10.20
C SER A 179 -23.66 -21.38 8.85
N ASN A 180 -23.35 -22.31 7.93
CA ASN A 180 -23.09 -22.24 6.48
C ASN A 180 -21.62 -22.24 5.98
N SER A 181 -21.08 -23.44 5.70
CA SER A 181 -20.07 -23.76 4.65
C SER A 181 -18.93 -22.75 4.33
N ASN A 182 -18.27 -22.17 5.32
CA ASN A 182 -17.22 -21.17 5.13
C ASN A 182 -15.82 -21.80 5.09
N GLU A 183 -15.59 -22.82 4.26
CA GLU A 183 -14.23 -23.26 3.99
C GLU A 183 -13.69 -22.49 2.79
N PHE A 184 -12.50 -21.93 2.95
CA PHE A 184 -11.78 -21.37 1.82
C PHE A 184 -11.36 -22.49 0.87
N MET A 185 -11.75 -22.36 -0.39
CA MET A 185 -11.30 -23.22 -1.47
C MET A 185 -9.95 -22.74 -1.98
N ASN A 186 -9.17 -23.69 -2.46
CA ASN A 186 -7.85 -23.43 -3.03
C ASN A 186 -7.94 -22.53 -4.29
N ASP A 187 -6.96 -21.66 -4.43
CA ASP A 187 -6.74 -20.75 -5.56
C ASP A 187 -7.97 -19.89 -5.92
N LYS A 188 -8.46 -19.16 -4.92
CA LYS A 188 -9.61 -18.26 -5.03
C LYS A 188 -9.34 -16.91 -4.39
N PHE A 189 -10.12 -15.95 -4.85
CA PHE A 189 -10.27 -14.66 -4.19
C PHE A 189 -11.63 -14.63 -3.50
N TYR A 190 -11.62 -14.23 -2.24
CA TYR A 190 -12.82 -13.98 -1.45
C TYR A 190 -12.89 -12.51 -1.07
N PHE A 191 -14.11 -11.97 -1.14
CA PHE A 191 -14.41 -10.61 -0.70
C PHE A 191 -15.38 -10.70 0.47
N HIS A 192 -14.87 -10.47 1.68
CA HIS A 192 -15.70 -10.46 2.88
C HIS A 192 -16.04 -9.03 3.24
N LYS A 193 -17.32 -8.77 3.51
CA LYS A 193 -17.80 -7.47 3.98
C LYS A 193 -18.11 -7.57 5.46
N VAL A 194 -17.45 -6.77 6.26
CA VAL A 194 -17.61 -6.72 7.72
C VAL A 194 -18.07 -5.33 8.14
N CYS A 195 -18.99 -5.30 9.10
CA CYS A 195 -19.53 -4.07 9.67
C CYS A 195 -18.63 -3.67 10.84
N LEU A 196 -17.78 -2.67 10.65
CA LEU A 196 -16.85 -2.16 11.65
C LEU A 196 -17.18 -0.71 12.01
N GLY A 197 -17.01 -0.35 13.28
CA GLY A 197 -17.15 1.03 13.73
C GLY A 197 -16.05 1.93 13.18
N PHE A 198 -16.13 3.23 13.44
CA PHE A 198 -14.98 4.10 13.28
C PHE A 198 -14.01 3.90 14.45
N GLY A 199 -12.72 3.94 14.17
CA GLY A 199 -11.68 3.76 15.18
C GLY A 199 -10.59 2.79 14.78
N GLU A 200 -9.79 2.40 15.78
CA GLU A 200 -8.73 1.40 15.62
C GLU A 200 -9.32 0.00 15.69
N HIS A 201 -8.91 -0.82 14.72
CA HIS A 201 -9.24 -2.23 14.66
C HIS A 201 -7.96 -3.05 14.54
N SER A 202 -8.02 -4.30 14.99
CA SER A 202 -6.92 -5.25 14.93
C SER A 202 -7.33 -6.51 14.19
N ILE A 203 -6.44 -7.06 13.38
CA ILE A 203 -6.64 -8.36 12.74
C ILE A 203 -5.57 -9.36 13.14
N GLU A 204 -6.00 -10.58 13.45
CA GLU A 204 -5.15 -11.72 13.76
C GLU A 204 -5.39 -12.80 12.71
N LEU A 205 -4.30 -13.41 12.23
CA LEU A 205 -4.34 -14.47 11.22
C LEU A 205 -3.97 -15.80 11.89
N PHE A 206 -4.63 -16.87 11.46
CA PHE A 206 -4.45 -18.21 12.00
C PHE A 206 -4.21 -19.21 10.87
N ASP A 207 -3.35 -20.17 11.16
CA ASP A 207 -3.11 -21.34 10.35
C ASP A 207 -3.16 -22.56 11.27
N SER A 208 -4.08 -23.48 11.01
CA SER A 208 -4.28 -24.66 11.85
C SER A 208 -3.13 -25.68 11.79
N TYR A 209 -2.35 -25.70 10.71
CA TYR A 209 -1.27 -26.68 10.52
C TYR A 209 0.10 -26.10 10.86
N GLY A 210 0.25 -24.79 10.76
CA GLY A 210 1.40 -24.05 11.26
C GLY A 210 2.61 -24.08 10.32
N ASP A 211 2.38 -24.36 9.05
CA ASP A 211 3.33 -24.33 7.94
C ASP A 211 3.20 -23.06 7.07
N GLY A 212 2.21 -22.23 7.35
CA GLY A 212 1.96 -20.94 6.70
C GLY A 212 0.96 -21.03 5.56
N TRP A 213 0.55 -19.88 5.02
CA TRP A 213 -0.50 -19.80 4.00
C TRP A 213 -0.01 -19.93 2.55
N ASP A 214 1.24 -20.31 2.28
CA ASP A 214 1.74 -20.57 0.92
C ASP A 214 1.38 -19.51 -0.16
N ASN A 215 1.76 -18.25 0.11
CA ASN A 215 1.41 -17.05 -0.68
C ASN A 215 -0.06 -16.60 -0.60
N GLY A 216 -0.87 -17.26 0.21
CA GLY A 216 -2.16 -16.74 0.64
C GLY A 216 -1.99 -15.49 1.50
N TYR A 217 -2.88 -14.53 1.34
CA TYR A 217 -2.82 -13.26 2.05
C TYR A 217 -4.20 -12.63 2.27
N LEU A 218 -4.25 -11.70 3.20
CA LEU A 218 -5.42 -10.88 3.53
C LEU A 218 -5.05 -9.40 3.46
N SER A 219 -5.86 -8.62 2.77
CA SER A 219 -5.79 -7.15 2.74
C SER A 219 -7.11 -6.53 3.17
N VAL A 220 -7.07 -5.35 3.76
CA VAL A 220 -8.26 -4.59 4.16
C VAL A 220 -8.33 -3.32 3.32
N PHE A 221 -9.49 -3.07 2.75
CA PHE A 221 -9.79 -1.87 1.97
C PHE A 221 -10.89 -1.06 2.64
N ASP A 222 -10.88 0.24 2.37
CA ASP A 222 -11.96 1.12 2.79
C ASP A 222 -13.32 0.67 2.18
N PRO A 223 -14.44 1.15 2.74
CA PRO A 223 -15.75 0.80 2.20
C PRO A 223 -16.02 1.29 0.77
N ALA A 224 -15.26 2.28 0.30
CA ALA A 224 -15.30 2.73 -1.09
C ALA A 224 -14.54 1.78 -2.05
N GLY A 225 -13.71 0.87 -1.51
CA GLY A 225 -12.91 -0.10 -2.25
C GLY A 225 -11.67 0.48 -2.94
N GLY A 226 -11.32 1.74 -2.65
CA GLY A 226 -10.27 2.48 -3.35
C GLY A 226 -8.95 2.56 -2.59
N ASN A 227 -9.01 2.62 -1.25
CA ASN A 227 -7.82 2.77 -0.41
C ASN A 227 -7.53 1.50 0.39
N SER A 228 -6.28 1.05 0.38
CA SER A 228 -5.80 -0.06 1.22
C SER A 228 -5.58 0.43 2.66
N LEU A 229 -6.45 0.01 3.59
CA LEU A 229 -6.32 0.27 5.02
C LEU A 229 -5.31 -0.65 5.70
N LEU A 230 -5.14 -1.86 5.16
CA LEU A 230 -4.12 -2.81 5.59
C LEU A 230 -3.53 -3.49 4.36
N SER A 231 -2.22 -3.31 4.16
CA SER A 231 -1.47 -4.01 3.11
C SER A 231 -1.50 -5.53 3.31
N PRO A 232 -1.29 -6.33 2.25
CA PRO A 232 -1.35 -7.79 2.33
C PRO A 232 -0.59 -8.36 3.53
N LYS A 233 -1.28 -9.16 4.34
CA LYS A 233 -0.72 -9.91 5.47
C LYS A 233 -0.89 -11.40 5.25
N THR A 234 0.13 -12.14 5.65
CA THR A 234 0.18 -13.61 5.58
C THR A 234 0.67 -14.15 6.92
N VAL A 235 0.65 -15.46 7.07
CA VAL A 235 1.17 -16.18 8.23
C VAL A 235 2.18 -17.23 7.75
N THR A 236 3.25 -17.43 8.51
CA THR A 236 4.31 -18.41 8.22
C THR A 236 4.36 -19.55 9.24
N SER A 237 3.43 -19.56 10.19
CA SER A 237 3.28 -20.56 11.24
C SER A 237 1.86 -20.48 11.82
N TYR A 238 1.59 -21.01 13.02
CA TYR A 238 0.23 -21.09 13.57
C TYR A 238 -0.56 -19.77 13.70
N GLN A 239 0.12 -18.64 13.91
CA GLN A 239 -0.54 -17.35 14.11
C GLN A 239 0.35 -16.18 13.67
N ALA A 240 -0.27 -15.09 13.23
CA ALA A 240 0.41 -13.81 13.02
C ALA A 240 -0.52 -12.61 13.34
N GLY A 241 0.11 -11.47 13.64
CA GLY A 241 -0.57 -10.28 14.17
C GLY A 241 -0.47 -10.18 15.70
N PRO A 242 -1.29 -9.33 16.35
CA PRO A 242 -2.32 -8.50 15.73
C PRO A 242 -1.72 -7.40 14.83
N TYR A 243 -2.37 -7.15 13.71
CA TYR A 243 -2.05 -6.02 12.82
C TYR A 243 -3.13 -4.95 12.96
N SER A 244 -2.75 -3.74 13.36
CA SER A 244 -3.68 -2.62 13.50
C SER A 244 -3.98 -1.95 12.16
N PHE A 245 -5.22 -1.49 11.99
CA PHE A 245 -5.65 -0.59 10.93
C PHE A 245 -6.70 0.39 11.46
N MET A 246 -6.81 1.56 10.83
CA MET A 246 -7.72 2.63 11.26
C MET A 246 -8.86 2.83 10.27
N LEU A 247 -10.10 2.91 10.78
CA LEU A 247 -11.27 3.37 10.05
C LEU A 247 -11.59 4.81 10.46
N ALA A 248 -11.22 5.78 9.62
CA ALA A 248 -11.45 7.19 9.89
C ALA A 248 -12.79 7.66 9.31
N GLU A 249 -13.50 8.52 10.06
CA GLU A 249 -14.74 9.17 9.59
C GLU A 249 -14.50 10.09 8.37
N THR A 250 -13.29 10.63 8.21
CA THR A 250 -12.93 11.56 7.12
C THR A 250 -12.82 10.91 5.75
N GLN A 251 -12.74 9.59 5.66
CA GLN A 251 -12.73 8.84 4.39
C GLN A 251 -14.12 8.72 3.75
N PHE A 252 -15.16 9.30 4.38
CA PHE A 252 -16.56 9.25 3.92
C PHE A 252 -17.12 10.62 3.48
N SER A 253 -16.30 11.67 3.42
CA SER A 253 -16.75 13.04 3.14
C SER A 253 -17.05 13.34 1.66
N VAL A 254 -17.39 12.34 0.84
CA VAL A 254 -17.81 12.55 -0.55
C VAL A 254 -19.15 11.87 -0.81
N LEU A 255 -20.21 12.17 -0.06
CA LEU A 255 -21.58 11.84 -0.50
C LEU A 255 -22.71 12.74 0.06
N GLU A 256 -22.43 13.89 0.67
CA GLU A 256 -23.50 14.86 0.95
C GLU A 256 -23.13 16.25 0.43
N GLU A 257 -23.22 16.44 -0.89
CA GLU A 257 -23.73 17.74 -1.34
C GLU A 257 -25.20 17.81 -0.92
N PRO A 258 -25.62 18.78 -0.08
CA PRO A 258 -27.04 18.98 0.17
C PRO A 258 -27.68 19.36 -1.16
N ILE A 259 -28.60 18.53 -1.65
CA ILE A 259 -29.48 18.87 -2.77
C ILE A 259 -30.22 20.15 -2.36
N THR A 260 -29.71 21.29 -2.78
CA THR A 260 -30.42 22.56 -2.67
C THR A 260 -31.48 22.52 -3.76
N LEU A 261 -32.67 22.07 -3.40
CA LEU A 261 -33.88 22.27 -4.19
C LEU A 261 -34.08 23.78 -4.36
N GLN A 262 -33.57 24.35 -5.45
CA GLN A 262 -33.93 25.68 -5.90
C GLN A 262 -35.45 25.66 -6.22
N PRO A 263 -36.27 26.52 -5.60
CA PRO A 263 -37.66 26.63 -5.98
C PRO A 263 -37.74 27.17 -7.41
N LYS A 264 -38.28 26.35 -8.32
CA LYS A 264 -38.57 26.72 -9.70
C LYS A 264 -39.65 27.80 -9.70
N THR A 265 -39.25 29.07 -9.71
CA THR A 265 -40.18 30.18 -9.97
C THR A 265 -40.53 30.16 -11.46
N THR A 266 -41.71 29.64 -11.79
CA THR A 266 -42.34 29.83 -13.11
C THR A 266 -42.70 31.32 -13.29
N PRO A 267 -42.29 31.98 -14.39
CA PRO A 267 -42.84 33.27 -14.75
C PRO A 267 -44.28 33.09 -15.24
N ARG A 268 -45.21 33.84 -14.65
CA ARG A 268 -46.56 34.02 -15.19
C ARG A 268 -46.45 34.95 -16.42
N PRO A 269 -46.91 34.54 -17.62
CA PRO A 269 -46.95 35.45 -18.76
C PRO A 269 -48.11 36.46 -18.65
N PRO A 270 -47.97 37.66 -19.25
CA PRO A 270 -48.98 38.71 -19.26
C PRO A 270 -50.22 38.36 -20.10
#